data_AF-A0A3D8Z1Q0-F1
#
_entry.id   AF-A0A3D8Z1Q0-F1
#
_cell.length_a   1.000
_cell.length_b   1.000
_cell.length_c   1.000
_cell.angle_alpha   90.00
_cell.angle_beta   90.00
_cell.angle_gamma   90.00
#
_symmetry.space_group_name_H-M   'P 1'
#
loop_
_entity.id
_entity.type
_entity.pdbx_description
1 polymer ?
#
loop_
_entity_poly.entity_id
_entity_poly.type
_entity_poly.pdbx_seq_one_letter_code
_entity_poly.pdbx_strand_id
1 'polypeptide(L)'
;MKKKVLIGATLLVFVIVVISLTKEKNIPDTLLLSSEEISEKELLKNTKAIIYLSTTADQDIDNKGLSYGVFVQDDNSVQALAMKGLELGSIAVGKDQILLEDKNNINIISDNIKKFKMETPQYTGERTGYLPGKELFFSVYNSGFVEDGYSSDVRYGDTKGFNVDSIPYYIVASGTAENSVHVLTQDFETNRFSLKEITFDEELKVNDLTEVQSESTENMQVLAPILSDEDYYYLILSTIISDTNEVVSIYRINKETLEQETFELINYDNVDLTATIPYNYKNSATLHNKKLYYANGLGEIHSFDLNTTAVSKEFSLKNVSSSKVRHNEETYFKDGNLYVLRYSPNKKEQYYLESYSLEKGILTDSIDIHGLDTIIKDSQNKKVYSYDLKILK
;
A
#
# COMPACT_ATOMS: atom_id res chain seq x y z
N MET A 1 -26.62 -50.90 29.38
CA MET A 1 -25.59 -50.34 28.48
C MET A 1 -26.13 -49.70 27.21
N LYS A 2 -27.19 -50.22 26.55
CA LYS A 2 -27.68 -49.69 25.26
C LYS A 2 -28.20 -48.23 25.26
N LYS A 3 -28.80 -47.73 26.34
CA LYS A 3 -29.29 -46.33 26.43
C LYS A 3 -28.18 -45.26 26.55
N LYS A 4 -27.05 -45.57 27.19
CA LYS A 4 -25.94 -44.62 27.36
C LYS A 4 -25.12 -44.44 26.07
N VAL A 5 -25.00 -45.50 25.27
CA VAL A 5 -24.35 -45.46 23.94
C VAL A 5 -25.19 -44.66 22.95
N LEU A 6 -26.52 -44.77 23.01
CA LEU A 6 -27.42 -44.01 22.13
C LEU A 6 -27.36 -42.50 22.40
N ILE A 7 -27.38 -42.08 23.69
CA ILE A 7 -27.28 -40.67 24.06
C ILE A 7 -25.91 -40.07 23.69
N GLY A 8 -24.82 -40.84 23.85
CA GLY A 8 -23.48 -40.42 23.43
C GLY A 8 -23.35 -40.25 21.91
N ALA A 9 -23.96 -41.14 21.12
CA ALA A 9 -23.99 -41.02 19.66
C ALA A 9 -24.85 -39.83 19.19
N THR A 10 -26.00 -39.56 19.84
CA THR A 10 -26.83 -38.39 19.50
C THR A 10 -26.13 -37.07 19.84
N LEU A 11 -25.40 -37.00 20.96
CA LEU A 11 -24.60 -35.81 21.31
C LEU A 11 -23.45 -35.57 20.33
N LEU A 12 -22.77 -36.64 19.89
CA LEU A 12 -21.68 -36.53 18.92
C LEU A 12 -22.18 -36.04 17.55
N VAL A 13 -23.33 -36.55 17.10
CA VAL A 13 -23.99 -36.07 15.87
C VAL A 13 -24.44 -34.62 16.03
N PHE A 14 -24.97 -34.24 17.20
CA PHE A 14 -25.37 -32.85 17.46
C PHE A 14 -24.16 -31.90 17.49
N VAL A 15 -23.02 -32.32 18.04
CA VAL A 15 -21.77 -31.54 18.01
C VAL A 15 -21.21 -31.44 16.58
N ILE A 16 -21.20 -32.53 15.81
CA ILE A 16 -20.77 -32.50 14.40
C ILE A 16 -21.71 -31.63 13.55
N VAL A 17 -23.02 -31.67 13.81
CA VAL A 17 -24.01 -30.82 13.15
C VAL A 17 -23.88 -29.37 13.59
N VAL A 18 -23.61 -29.07 14.86
CA VAL A 18 -23.35 -27.69 15.33
C VAL A 18 -22.03 -27.15 14.76
N ILE A 19 -20.98 -27.96 14.63
CA ILE A 19 -19.72 -27.62 13.96
C ILE A 19 -19.90 -27.48 12.44
N SER A 20 -20.83 -28.23 11.83
CA SER A 20 -21.20 -28.07 10.41
C SER A 20 -22.19 -26.91 10.19
N LEU A 21 -22.90 -26.47 11.24
CA LEU A 21 -23.85 -25.35 11.23
C LEU A 21 -23.23 -24.03 11.72
N THR A 22 -22.05 -24.05 12.33
CA THR A 22 -21.11 -22.94 12.20
C THR A 22 -20.67 -22.91 10.74
N LYS A 23 -21.59 -22.42 9.89
CA LYS A 23 -21.30 -22.07 8.51
C LYS A 23 -19.99 -21.31 8.54
N GLU A 24 -18.94 -21.87 7.92
CA GLU A 24 -17.87 -21.04 7.41
C GLU A 24 -18.58 -19.90 6.68
N LYS A 25 -18.47 -18.69 7.23
CA LYS A 25 -18.95 -17.52 6.55
C LYS A 25 -18.04 -17.35 5.36
N ASN A 26 -18.48 -17.87 4.23
CA ASN A 26 -17.81 -17.70 2.97
C ASN A 26 -18.38 -16.42 2.35
N ILE A 27 -17.48 -15.60 1.81
CA ILE A 27 -17.85 -14.45 0.99
C ILE A 27 -18.84 -14.95 -0.08
N PRO A 28 -19.99 -14.29 -0.27
CA PRO A 28 -20.95 -14.69 -1.29
C PRO A 28 -20.27 -14.86 -2.64
N ASP A 29 -20.55 -15.97 -3.34
CA ASP A 29 -19.96 -16.25 -4.65
C ASP A 29 -20.20 -15.10 -5.65
N THR A 30 -21.29 -14.35 -5.49
CA THR A 30 -21.61 -13.17 -6.32
C THR A 30 -20.62 -12.00 -6.20
N LEU A 31 -19.83 -11.95 -5.12
CA LEU A 31 -18.80 -10.92 -4.92
C LEU A 31 -17.42 -11.39 -5.39
N LEU A 32 -17.20 -12.71 -5.50
CA LEU A 32 -15.93 -13.27 -5.90
C LEU A 32 -15.91 -13.45 -7.41
N LEU A 33 -14.88 -12.91 -8.04
CA LEU A 33 -14.65 -13.13 -9.45
C LEU A 33 -14.04 -14.52 -9.66
N SER A 34 -14.69 -15.35 -10.47
CA SER A 34 -14.01 -16.50 -11.05
C SER A 34 -13.08 -16.06 -12.19
N SER A 35 -12.05 -16.86 -12.47
CA SER A 35 -11.12 -16.59 -13.59
C SER A 35 -11.80 -16.58 -14.96
N GLU A 36 -12.99 -17.17 -15.08
CA GLU A 36 -13.77 -17.24 -16.32
C GLU A 36 -14.68 -16.02 -16.51
N GLU A 37 -15.14 -15.38 -15.44
CA GLU A 37 -16.04 -14.20 -15.46
C GLU A 37 -15.30 -12.88 -15.78
N ILE A 38 -13.97 -12.83 -15.65
CA ILE A 38 -13.17 -11.63 -15.93
C ILE A 38 -12.88 -11.45 -17.44
N SER A 39 -13.38 -12.35 -18.29
CA SER A 39 -13.23 -12.28 -19.76
C SER A 39 -13.97 -11.10 -20.42
N GLU A 40 -14.63 -10.23 -19.66
CA GLU A 40 -15.32 -9.08 -20.21
C GLU A 40 -14.40 -7.87 -20.15
N LYS A 41 -14.15 -7.26 -21.31
CA LYS A 41 -13.51 -5.94 -21.57
C LYS A 41 -14.07 -4.77 -20.72
N GLU A 42 -14.90 -5.07 -19.74
CA GLU A 42 -15.69 -4.16 -18.95
C GLU A 42 -15.28 -4.11 -17.48
N LEU A 43 -14.56 -5.09 -16.91
CA LEU A 43 -14.18 -5.03 -15.48
C LEU A 43 -13.42 -3.73 -15.17
N LEU A 44 -12.28 -3.50 -15.84
CA LEU A 44 -11.49 -2.29 -15.61
C LEU A 44 -12.22 -1.04 -16.12
N LYS A 45 -12.95 -1.15 -17.23
CA LYS A 45 -13.72 -0.05 -17.80
C LYS A 45 -14.84 0.42 -16.89
N ASN A 46 -15.39 -0.43 -16.02
CA ASN A 46 -16.44 -0.10 -15.07
C ASN A 46 -15.90 0.05 -13.64
N THR A 47 -14.59 -0.02 -13.44
CA THR A 47 -13.95 0.16 -12.13
C THR A 47 -13.52 1.60 -11.93
N LYS A 48 -13.88 2.19 -10.79
CA LYS A 48 -13.41 3.53 -10.38
C LYS A 48 -12.20 3.47 -9.47
N ALA A 49 -12.09 2.43 -8.65
CA ALA A 49 -11.03 2.28 -7.66
C ALA A 49 -10.73 0.81 -7.38
N ILE A 50 -9.52 0.53 -6.90
CA ILE A 50 -9.09 -0.80 -6.47
C ILE A 50 -8.48 -0.70 -5.07
N ILE A 51 -8.88 -1.61 -4.20
CA ILE A 51 -8.36 -1.75 -2.84
C ILE A 51 -7.66 -3.10 -2.73
N TYR A 52 -6.43 -3.11 -2.23
CA TYR A 52 -5.69 -4.33 -1.93
C TYR A 52 -5.87 -4.69 -0.47
N LEU A 53 -6.45 -5.85 -0.21
CA LEU A 53 -6.61 -6.40 1.13
C LEU A 53 -5.72 -7.63 1.28
N SER A 54 -5.05 -7.81 2.41
CA SER A 54 -4.36 -9.06 2.72
C SER A 54 -4.27 -9.35 4.21
N THR A 55 -4.09 -10.62 4.55
CA THR A 55 -3.59 -11.03 5.86
C THR A 55 -2.16 -10.55 6.09
N THR A 56 -1.81 -10.34 7.35
CA THR A 56 -0.43 -10.14 7.82
C THR A 56 0.40 -11.42 7.67
N ALA A 57 1.73 -11.30 7.64
CA ALA A 57 2.64 -12.43 7.44
C ALA A 57 2.59 -13.44 8.60
N ASP A 58 2.37 -12.97 9.84
CA ASP A 58 2.20 -13.83 11.02
C ASP A 58 0.92 -14.68 10.94
N GLN A 59 -0.13 -14.16 10.29
CA GLN A 59 -1.35 -14.93 10.02
C GLN A 59 -1.15 -15.96 8.90
N ASP A 60 -0.09 -15.89 8.08
CA ASP A 60 0.18 -16.82 6.96
C ASP A 60 1.26 -17.88 7.28
N ILE A 61 1.60 -18.08 8.56
CA ILE A 61 2.57 -19.13 8.96
C ILE A 61 2.09 -20.54 8.55
N ASP A 62 0.77 -20.76 8.52
CA ASP A 62 0.16 -22.02 8.09
C ASP A 62 -0.03 -22.13 6.56
N ASN A 63 0.47 -21.15 5.80
CA ASN A 63 0.35 -21.04 4.35
C ASN A 63 -1.10 -20.92 3.83
N LYS A 64 -2.03 -20.46 4.68
CA LYS A 64 -3.44 -20.21 4.33
C LYS A 64 -3.82 -18.73 4.37
N GLY A 65 -2.84 -17.83 4.28
CA GLY A 65 -3.05 -16.40 4.18
C GLY A 65 -3.87 -16.07 2.93
N LEU A 66 -4.66 -15.00 3.02
CA LEU A 66 -5.61 -14.62 2.00
C LEU A 66 -5.38 -13.17 1.62
N SER A 67 -5.53 -12.87 0.34
CA SER A 67 -5.57 -11.50 -0.16
C SER A 67 -6.70 -11.32 -1.17
N TYR A 68 -7.09 -10.08 -1.41
CA TYR A 68 -8.13 -9.70 -2.34
C TYR A 68 -7.72 -8.45 -3.10
N GLY A 69 -7.86 -8.48 -4.42
CA GLY A 69 -7.98 -7.27 -5.22
C GLY A 69 -9.45 -6.91 -5.33
N VAL A 70 -9.89 -5.87 -4.64
CA VAL A 70 -11.30 -5.45 -4.61
C VAL A 70 -11.52 -4.29 -5.58
N PHE A 71 -12.30 -4.54 -6.62
CA PHE A 71 -12.67 -3.59 -7.67
C PHE A 71 -13.97 -2.89 -7.30
N VAL A 72 -13.90 -1.60 -6.99
CA VAL A 72 -15.06 -0.74 -6.75
C VAL A 72 -15.62 -0.31 -8.12
N GLN A 73 -16.80 -0.80 -8.45
CA GLN A 73 -17.48 -0.54 -9.72
C GLN A 73 -18.11 0.86 -9.74
N ASP A 74 -18.44 1.37 -10.93
CA ASP A 74 -19.02 2.70 -11.14
C ASP A 74 -20.34 2.89 -10.36
N ASP A 75 -21.13 1.82 -10.19
CA ASP A 75 -22.36 1.79 -9.39
C ASP A 75 -22.13 1.69 -7.87
N ASN A 76 -20.88 1.79 -7.43
CA ASN A 76 -20.39 1.65 -6.05
C ASN A 76 -20.45 0.24 -5.46
N SER A 77 -20.85 -0.78 -6.23
CA SER A 77 -20.71 -2.17 -5.80
C SER A 77 -19.26 -2.63 -5.85
N VAL A 78 -18.95 -3.76 -5.23
CA VAL A 78 -17.62 -4.36 -5.28
C VAL A 78 -17.64 -5.75 -5.92
N GLN A 79 -16.56 -6.03 -6.63
CA GLN A 79 -16.18 -7.38 -7.06
C GLN A 79 -14.76 -7.64 -6.58
N ALA A 80 -14.40 -8.87 -6.26
CA ALA A 80 -13.11 -9.18 -5.67
C ALA A 80 -12.45 -10.39 -6.32
N LEU A 81 -11.16 -10.27 -6.63
CA LEU A 81 -10.31 -11.40 -7.00
C LEU A 81 -9.62 -11.95 -5.75
N ALA A 82 -9.96 -13.17 -5.35
CA ALA A 82 -9.31 -13.85 -4.24
C ALA A 82 -7.91 -14.36 -4.64
N MET A 83 -6.95 -14.16 -3.76
CA MET A 83 -5.52 -14.41 -3.97
C MET A 83 -4.87 -14.94 -2.68
N LYS A 84 -3.58 -15.31 -2.77
CA LYS A 84 -2.80 -15.78 -1.60
C LYS A 84 -2.22 -14.60 -0.80
N GLY A 85 -2.18 -14.75 0.52
CA GLY A 85 -1.72 -13.70 1.43
C GLY A 85 -0.33 -13.16 1.09
N LEU A 86 -0.21 -11.84 1.05
CA LEU A 86 1.03 -11.08 0.91
C LEU A 86 0.85 -9.79 1.72
N GLU A 87 1.50 -9.72 2.88
CA GLU A 87 1.46 -8.52 3.72
C GLU A 87 2.11 -7.35 2.98
N LEU A 88 1.56 -6.14 3.13
CA LEU A 88 2.06 -4.93 2.47
C LEU A 88 2.16 -5.04 0.93
N GLY A 89 1.45 -5.99 0.31
CA GLY A 89 1.29 -6.08 -1.14
C GLY A 89 0.60 -4.85 -1.72
N SER A 90 0.75 -4.63 -3.02
CA SER A 90 0.35 -3.37 -3.67
C SER A 90 -0.20 -3.60 -5.08
N ILE A 91 -0.71 -2.52 -5.69
CA ILE A 91 -1.34 -2.48 -7.00
C ILE A 91 -0.52 -1.57 -7.91
N ALA A 92 -0.24 -1.99 -9.14
CA ALA A 92 0.26 -1.07 -10.17
C ALA A 92 -0.78 -0.82 -11.24
N VAL A 93 -0.95 0.45 -11.61
CA VAL A 93 -1.82 0.86 -12.72
C VAL A 93 -0.93 1.21 -13.91
N GLY A 94 -1.01 0.42 -14.97
CA GLY A 94 -0.42 0.71 -16.27
C GLY A 94 -1.38 1.50 -17.16
N LYS A 95 -1.12 1.53 -18.48
CA LYS A 95 -1.98 2.25 -19.44
C LYS A 95 -3.41 1.70 -19.50
N ASP A 96 -3.55 0.42 -19.83
CA ASP A 96 -4.85 -0.28 -19.97
C ASP A 96 -4.86 -1.60 -19.19
N GLN A 97 -3.97 -1.72 -18.21
CA GLN A 97 -3.71 -2.97 -17.50
C GLN A 97 -3.32 -2.69 -16.06
N ILE A 98 -3.55 -3.66 -15.18
CA ILE A 98 -3.30 -3.56 -13.76
C ILE A 98 -2.50 -4.77 -13.30
N LEU A 99 -1.50 -4.55 -12.46
CA LEU A 99 -0.80 -5.62 -11.76
C LEU A 99 -1.42 -5.79 -10.37
N LEU A 100 -1.80 -7.03 -10.05
CA LEU A 100 -2.04 -7.50 -8.69
C LEU A 100 -1.06 -8.61 -8.35
N GLU A 101 -0.44 -8.50 -7.19
CA GLU A 101 0.51 -9.49 -6.69
C GLU A 101 -0.06 -10.29 -5.53
N ASP A 102 0.40 -11.54 -5.46
CA ASP A 102 0.18 -12.42 -4.33
C ASP A 102 1.48 -13.15 -3.99
N LYS A 103 1.48 -13.90 -2.89
CA LYS A 103 2.63 -14.68 -2.40
C LYS A 103 3.46 -15.32 -3.51
N ASN A 104 2.78 -16.00 -4.44
CA ASN A 104 3.40 -16.88 -5.43
C ASN A 104 3.13 -16.45 -6.87
N ASN A 105 2.44 -15.33 -7.10
CA ASN A 105 2.01 -14.99 -8.45
C ASN A 105 2.00 -13.49 -8.70
N ILE A 106 2.23 -13.15 -9.95
CA ILE A 106 1.87 -11.86 -10.54
C ILE A 106 0.65 -12.08 -11.42
N ASN A 107 -0.38 -11.25 -11.25
CA ASN A 107 -1.60 -11.28 -12.04
C ASN A 107 -1.70 -9.96 -12.82
N ILE A 108 -1.68 -10.04 -14.15
CA ILE A 108 -1.95 -8.88 -15.01
C ILE A 108 -3.40 -8.94 -15.47
N ILE A 109 -4.15 -7.90 -15.14
CA ILE A 109 -5.57 -7.75 -15.43
C ILE A 109 -5.70 -6.74 -16.55
N SER A 110 -6.34 -7.16 -17.63
CA SER A 110 -6.62 -6.36 -18.83
C SER A 110 -7.95 -6.83 -19.43
N ASP A 111 -7.99 -7.21 -20.70
CA ASP A 111 -9.12 -7.93 -21.31
C ASP A 111 -9.32 -9.33 -20.71
N ASN A 112 -8.27 -9.90 -20.11
CA ASN A 112 -8.28 -11.14 -19.36
C ASN A 112 -7.31 -11.06 -18.18
N ILE A 113 -7.36 -12.04 -17.27
CA ILE A 113 -6.30 -12.22 -16.27
C ILE A 113 -5.22 -13.13 -16.85
N LYS A 114 -4.00 -12.61 -16.95
CA LYS A 114 -2.80 -13.41 -17.14
C LYS A 114 -2.13 -13.63 -15.79
N LYS A 115 -1.99 -14.89 -15.40
CA LYS A 115 -1.35 -15.29 -14.15
C LYS A 115 0.03 -15.86 -14.43
N PHE A 116 1.05 -15.28 -13.80
CA PHE A 116 2.44 -15.73 -13.85
C PHE A 116 2.81 -16.31 -12.50
N LYS A 117 3.05 -17.63 -12.47
CA LYS A 117 3.51 -18.31 -11.26
C LYS A 117 4.99 -18.02 -11.05
N MET A 118 5.33 -17.64 -9.83
CA MET A 118 6.69 -17.35 -9.39
C MET A 118 7.24 -18.54 -8.59
N GLU A 119 8.52 -18.85 -8.78
CA GLU A 119 9.17 -19.98 -8.09
C GLU A 119 9.37 -19.68 -6.60
N THR A 120 9.83 -18.47 -6.27
CA THR A 120 10.08 -18.05 -4.89
C THR A 120 8.86 -17.31 -4.31
N PRO A 121 8.30 -17.78 -3.18
CA PRO A 121 7.23 -17.07 -2.47
C PRO A 121 7.74 -15.76 -1.85
N GLN A 122 6.87 -14.75 -1.79
CA GLN A 122 7.12 -13.48 -1.10
C GLN A 122 6.09 -13.28 0.01
N TYR A 123 6.51 -12.63 1.10
CA TYR A 123 5.68 -12.48 2.30
C TYR A 123 5.35 -11.04 2.64
N THR A 124 6.26 -10.11 2.29
CA THR A 124 6.14 -8.70 2.61
C THR A 124 6.49 -7.82 1.40
N GLY A 125 5.52 -7.08 0.89
CA GLY A 125 5.69 -6.13 -0.22
C GLY A 125 6.27 -4.79 0.23
N GLU A 126 7.07 -4.17 -0.63
CA GLU A 126 7.55 -2.79 -0.45
C GLU A 126 6.85 -1.87 -1.46
N ARG A 127 7.01 -2.08 -2.76
CA ARG A 127 6.32 -1.27 -3.76
C ARG A 127 6.08 -2.05 -5.03
N THR A 128 4.88 -1.87 -5.56
CA THR A 128 4.51 -2.32 -6.88
C THR A 128 4.18 -1.09 -7.73
N GLY A 129 4.68 -1.06 -8.96
CA GLY A 129 4.55 0.11 -9.82
C GLY A 129 4.67 -0.20 -11.30
N TYR A 130 4.42 0.84 -12.11
CA TYR A 130 4.56 0.82 -13.56
C TYR A 130 5.50 1.94 -13.99
N LEU A 131 6.44 1.64 -14.88
CA LEU A 131 7.39 2.59 -15.46
C LEU A 131 6.95 2.92 -16.89
N PRO A 132 6.30 4.07 -17.14
CA PRO A 132 5.71 4.38 -18.43
C PRO A 132 6.72 4.42 -19.58
N GLY A 133 7.93 4.93 -19.36
CA GLY A 133 8.96 5.03 -20.40
C GLY A 133 9.60 3.69 -20.77
N LYS A 134 9.40 2.66 -19.95
CA LYS A 134 9.81 1.27 -20.22
C LYS A 134 8.64 0.35 -20.56
N GLU A 135 7.41 0.83 -20.43
CA GLU A 135 6.17 0.05 -20.46
C GLU A 135 6.21 -1.21 -19.57
N LEU A 136 6.86 -1.08 -18.41
CA LEU A 136 7.26 -2.21 -17.57
C LEU A 136 6.57 -2.14 -16.21
N PHE A 137 6.07 -3.28 -15.73
CA PHE A 137 5.66 -3.42 -14.33
C PHE A 137 6.81 -3.93 -13.47
N PHE A 138 6.79 -3.55 -12.19
CA PHE A 138 7.70 -4.10 -11.20
C PHE A 138 7.01 -4.26 -9.84
N SER A 139 7.55 -5.16 -9.03
CA SER A 139 7.21 -5.38 -7.62
C SER A 139 8.48 -5.65 -6.83
N VAL A 140 8.69 -4.86 -5.78
CA VAL A 140 9.80 -4.97 -4.83
C VAL A 140 9.28 -5.56 -3.52
N TYR A 141 10.03 -6.50 -2.97
CA TYR A 141 9.73 -7.19 -1.72
C TYR A 141 10.88 -7.05 -0.76
N ASN A 142 10.57 -6.89 0.53
CA ASN A 142 11.57 -6.99 1.59
C ASN A 142 11.63 -8.48 2.00
N SER A 143 12.50 -9.25 1.35
CA SER A 143 12.42 -10.72 1.32
C SER A 143 13.08 -11.42 2.50
N GLY A 144 14.09 -10.79 3.13
CA GLY A 144 14.67 -11.27 4.39
C GLY A 144 16.19 -11.34 4.38
N PHE A 145 16.76 -11.91 5.44
CA PHE A 145 18.20 -12.09 5.58
C PHE A 145 18.72 -13.28 4.77
N VAL A 146 19.82 -13.05 4.07
CA VAL A 146 20.67 -14.02 3.37
C VAL A 146 22.07 -14.03 4.02
N GLU A 147 22.99 -14.87 3.54
CA GLU A 147 24.33 -15.02 4.16
C GLU A 147 25.10 -13.68 4.27
N ASP A 148 24.97 -12.82 3.25
CA ASP A 148 25.72 -11.56 3.13
C ASP A 148 24.90 -10.31 3.52
N GLY A 149 23.80 -10.46 4.27
CA GLY A 149 22.99 -9.32 4.74
C GLY A 149 21.50 -9.47 4.41
N TYR A 150 20.84 -8.36 4.05
CA TYR A 150 19.42 -8.37 3.70
C TYR A 150 19.22 -8.36 2.19
N SER A 151 18.30 -9.19 1.68
CA SER A 151 17.91 -9.22 0.27
C SER A 151 16.48 -8.74 0.09
N SER A 152 16.29 -7.86 -0.89
CA SER A 152 14.99 -7.44 -1.38
C SER A 152 14.78 -7.94 -2.79
N ASP A 153 13.92 -8.94 -2.97
CA ASP A 153 13.66 -9.50 -4.30
C ASP A 153 12.84 -8.51 -5.15
N VAL A 154 13.08 -8.55 -6.45
CA VAL A 154 12.38 -7.72 -7.42
C VAL A 154 11.85 -8.60 -8.54
N ARG A 155 10.55 -8.49 -8.82
CA ARG A 155 9.91 -9.09 -9.99
C ARG A 155 9.58 -7.98 -10.98
N TYR A 156 10.00 -8.09 -12.22
CA TYR A 156 9.73 -7.05 -13.23
C TYR A 156 9.47 -7.65 -14.60
N GLY A 157 8.55 -7.05 -15.34
CA GLY A 157 8.08 -7.63 -16.59
C GLY A 157 6.82 -6.99 -17.15
N ASP A 158 6.23 -7.70 -18.10
CA ASP A 158 5.02 -7.30 -18.82
C ASP A 158 4.11 -8.50 -19.08
N THR A 159 3.19 -8.37 -20.03
CA THR A 159 2.25 -9.45 -20.38
C THR A 159 2.89 -10.66 -21.09
N LYS A 160 4.19 -10.63 -21.38
CA LYS A 160 4.96 -11.72 -21.98
C LYS A 160 5.67 -12.57 -20.92
N GLY A 161 6.00 -11.99 -19.76
CA GLY A 161 6.70 -12.70 -18.69
C GLY A 161 7.33 -11.75 -17.67
N PHE A 162 7.84 -12.34 -16.59
CA PHE A 162 8.50 -11.64 -15.49
C PHE A 162 9.89 -12.23 -15.24
N ASN A 163 10.86 -11.34 -15.09
CA ASN A 163 12.18 -11.63 -14.57
C ASN A 163 12.17 -11.48 -13.05
N VAL A 164 13.12 -12.15 -12.40
CA VAL A 164 13.35 -12.07 -10.96
C VAL A 164 14.81 -11.71 -10.74
N ASP A 165 15.04 -10.74 -9.87
CA ASP A 165 16.36 -10.28 -9.45
C ASP A 165 16.31 -9.85 -7.98
N SER A 166 17.40 -9.32 -7.44
CA SER A 166 17.49 -8.90 -6.03
C SER A 166 18.30 -7.61 -5.85
N ILE A 167 17.89 -6.83 -4.86
CA ILE A 167 18.62 -5.66 -4.36
C ILE A 167 19.22 -6.08 -3.01
N PRO A 168 20.55 -6.01 -2.81
CA PRO A 168 21.21 -6.51 -1.59
C PRO A 168 21.10 -5.53 -0.42
N TYR A 169 19.89 -5.01 -0.16
CA TYR A 169 19.60 -4.05 0.89
C TYR A 169 18.17 -4.20 1.40
N TYR A 170 17.93 -3.79 2.66
CA TYR A 170 16.58 -3.55 3.16
C TYR A 170 16.08 -2.18 2.67
N ILE A 171 14.87 -2.14 2.13
CA ILE A 171 14.28 -0.93 1.55
C ILE A 171 13.23 -0.37 2.52
N VAL A 172 13.43 0.88 2.95
CA VAL A 172 12.54 1.59 3.89
C VAL A 172 11.58 2.54 3.18
N ALA A 173 11.92 2.98 1.98
CA ALA A 173 11.07 3.82 1.15
C ALA A 173 11.37 3.58 -0.32
N SER A 174 10.38 3.84 -1.16
CA SER A 174 10.59 3.87 -2.59
C SER A 174 9.70 4.90 -3.29
N GLY A 175 10.10 5.25 -4.50
CA GLY A 175 9.43 6.17 -5.40
C GLY A 175 9.64 5.76 -6.85
N THR A 176 8.79 6.24 -7.74
CA THR A 176 8.86 5.90 -9.18
C THR A 176 9.09 7.14 -10.00
N ALA A 177 9.98 7.04 -10.99
CA ALA A 177 10.09 7.99 -12.10
C ALA A 177 9.64 7.32 -13.40
N GLU A 178 9.83 8.00 -14.53
CA GLU A 178 9.39 7.49 -15.83
C GLU A 178 10.08 6.17 -16.23
N ASN A 179 11.38 6.04 -15.90
CA ASN A 179 12.25 4.95 -16.37
C ASN A 179 12.97 4.20 -15.25
N SER A 180 12.85 4.65 -14.00
CA SER A 180 13.59 4.13 -12.86
C SER A 180 12.76 4.14 -11.58
N VAL A 181 13.22 3.36 -10.61
CA VAL A 181 12.68 3.34 -9.25
C VAL A 181 13.75 3.88 -8.32
N HIS A 182 13.38 4.81 -7.46
CA HIS A 182 14.28 5.32 -6.42
C HIS A 182 13.97 4.56 -5.14
N VAL A 183 15.01 4.14 -4.42
CA VAL A 183 14.87 3.43 -3.15
C VAL A 183 15.74 4.08 -2.09
N LEU A 184 15.20 4.18 -0.89
CA LEU A 184 15.94 4.53 0.30
C LEU A 184 16.21 3.23 1.05
N THR A 185 17.48 2.90 1.20
CA THR A 185 17.92 1.69 1.89
C THR A 185 18.42 2.02 3.28
N GLN A 186 18.24 1.11 4.23
CA GLN A 186 18.82 1.21 5.56
C GLN A 186 19.87 0.14 5.76
N ASP A 187 21.07 0.58 6.15
CA ASP A 187 22.13 -0.32 6.59
C ASP A 187 21.94 -0.62 8.08
N PHE A 188 21.81 -1.89 8.46
CA PHE A 188 21.52 -2.26 9.85
C PHE A 188 22.70 -2.12 10.80
N GLU A 189 23.95 -2.06 10.30
CA GLU A 189 25.14 -1.96 11.14
C GLU A 189 25.44 -0.49 11.50
N THR A 190 25.35 0.38 10.51
CA THR A 190 25.63 1.82 10.62
C THR A 190 24.38 2.65 10.85
N ASN A 191 23.20 2.05 10.66
CA ASN A 191 21.90 2.69 10.68
C ASN A 191 21.72 3.81 9.64
N ARG A 192 22.61 3.90 8.64
CA ARG A 192 22.59 4.99 7.65
C ARG A 192 21.55 4.74 6.55
N PHE A 193 21.00 5.83 6.04
CA PHE A 193 20.10 5.79 4.89
C PHE A 193 20.81 6.18 3.61
N SER A 194 20.71 5.34 2.59
CA SER A 194 21.30 5.59 1.28
C SER A 194 20.22 5.64 0.21
N LEU A 195 20.21 6.73 -0.57
CA LEU A 195 19.37 6.87 -1.74
C LEU A 195 20.06 6.20 -2.93
N LYS A 196 19.32 5.33 -3.61
CA LYS A 196 19.78 4.58 -4.78
C LYS A 196 18.77 4.67 -5.90
N GLU A 197 19.23 4.51 -7.14
CA GLU A 197 18.40 4.37 -8.32
C GLU A 197 18.45 2.92 -8.81
N ILE A 198 17.29 2.39 -9.18
CA ILE A 198 17.10 1.08 -9.76
C ILE A 198 16.62 1.25 -11.20
N THR A 199 17.37 0.68 -12.13
CA THR A 199 17.03 0.68 -13.56
C THR A 199 16.85 -0.74 -14.07
N PHE A 200 15.89 -0.91 -14.97
CA PHE A 200 15.54 -2.19 -15.60
C PHE A 200 15.93 -2.15 -17.08
N ASP A 201 17.09 -2.72 -17.41
CA ASP A 201 17.56 -2.90 -18.79
C ASP A 201 17.47 -4.40 -19.16
N GLU A 202 18.55 -5.02 -19.68
CA GLU A 202 18.66 -6.47 -19.83
C GLU A 202 18.67 -7.19 -18.46
N GLU A 203 19.27 -6.53 -17.45
CA GLU A 203 19.34 -6.95 -16.05
C GLU A 203 19.00 -5.76 -15.15
N LEU A 204 18.67 -6.03 -13.89
CA LEU A 204 18.46 -4.98 -12.89
C LEU A 204 19.82 -4.39 -12.52
N LYS A 205 19.91 -3.05 -12.47
CA LYS A 205 21.09 -2.35 -11.96
C LYS A 205 20.72 -1.49 -10.78
N VAL A 206 21.58 -1.50 -9.77
CA VAL A 206 21.50 -0.66 -8.57
C VAL A 206 22.61 0.37 -8.66
N ASN A 207 22.25 1.64 -8.76
CA ASN A 207 23.19 2.76 -8.80
C ASN A 207 23.11 3.52 -7.48
N ASP A 208 24.25 3.68 -6.81
CA ASP A 208 24.36 4.53 -5.64
C ASP A 208 24.24 6.01 -6.04
N LEU A 209 23.36 6.75 -5.38
CA LEU A 209 23.24 8.20 -5.57
C LEU A 209 23.94 8.95 -4.44
N THR A 210 23.41 8.88 -3.22
CA THR A 210 23.96 9.60 -2.08
C THR A 210 23.50 9.00 -0.75
N GLU A 211 24.13 9.38 0.35
CA GLU A 211 23.71 9.04 1.71
C GLU A 211 22.99 10.25 2.34
N VAL A 212 21.91 10.03 3.10
CA VAL A 212 21.20 11.12 3.80
C VAL A 212 22.14 11.79 4.79
N GLN A 213 22.36 13.09 4.64
CA GLN A 213 23.22 13.86 5.51
C GLN A 213 22.47 14.23 6.80
N SER A 214 22.78 13.53 7.89
CA SER A 214 22.29 13.81 9.23
C SER A 214 23.37 13.52 10.27
N GLU A 215 23.35 14.23 11.40
CA GLU A 215 24.22 13.92 12.55
C GLU A 215 23.96 12.52 13.10
N SER A 216 22.69 12.09 13.08
CA SER A 216 22.26 10.73 13.42
C SER A 216 20.98 10.37 12.70
N THR A 217 20.81 9.08 12.42
CA THR A 217 19.62 8.46 11.82
C THR A 217 18.92 7.49 12.78
N GLU A 218 19.43 7.32 14.01
CA GLU A 218 18.98 6.32 15.00
C GLU A 218 17.47 6.39 15.29
N ASN A 219 16.93 7.61 15.31
CA ASN A 219 15.52 7.87 15.62
C ASN A 219 14.72 8.36 14.41
N MET A 220 15.21 8.07 13.21
CA MET A 220 14.54 8.52 11.99
C MET A 220 13.56 7.49 11.45
N GLN A 221 12.42 7.97 10.94
CA GLN A 221 11.43 7.14 10.26
C GLN A 221 11.02 7.74 8.92
N VAL A 222 10.74 6.87 7.96
CA VAL A 222 10.17 7.27 6.67
C VAL A 222 8.66 7.42 6.84
N LEU A 223 8.12 8.57 6.44
CA LEU A 223 6.68 8.83 6.50
C LEU A 223 6.02 8.95 5.13
N ALA A 224 6.79 8.96 4.03
CA ALA A 224 6.23 9.16 2.70
C ALA A 224 7.02 8.45 1.60
N PRO A 225 6.46 8.30 0.38
CA PRO A 225 7.22 7.77 -0.73
C PRO A 225 8.30 8.77 -1.14
N ILE A 226 9.31 8.29 -1.85
CA ILE A 226 10.29 9.17 -2.49
C ILE A 226 9.58 9.88 -3.64
N LEU A 227 9.64 11.20 -3.64
CA LEU A 227 9.13 12.02 -4.74
C LEU A 227 10.31 12.60 -5.52
N SER A 228 10.09 12.90 -6.80
CA SER A 228 11.11 13.58 -7.59
C SER A 228 10.49 14.38 -8.71
N ASP A 229 11.08 15.53 -9.03
CA ASP A 229 10.80 16.28 -10.24
C ASP A 229 12.02 16.25 -11.18
N GLU A 230 12.17 17.23 -12.07
CA GLU A 230 13.30 17.32 -13.00
C GLU A 230 14.63 17.57 -12.28
N ASP A 231 14.60 18.31 -11.17
CA ASP A 231 15.80 18.88 -10.55
C ASP A 231 16.16 18.22 -9.21
N TYR A 232 15.17 17.67 -8.50
CA TYR A 232 15.35 17.22 -7.12
C TYR A 232 14.69 15.87 -6.81
N TYR A 233 15.28 15.18 -5.83
CA TYR A 233 14.61 14.16 -5.02
C TYR A 233 14.09 14.79 -3.72
N TYR A 234 12.97 14.28 -3.22
CA TYR A 234 12.37 14.69 -1.96
C TYR A 234 12.10 13.47 -1.08
N LEU A 235 12.62 13.51 0.15
CA LEU A 235 12.34 12.54 1.20
C LEU A 235 11.58 13.24 2.33
N ILE A 236 10.62 12.55 2.93
CA ILE A 236 9.91 13.04 4.13
C ILE A 236 10.23 12.08 5.26
N LEU A 237 11.07 12.56 6.18
CA LEU A 237 11.57 11.79 7.31
C LEU A 237 11.12 12.46 8.61
N SER A 238 10.71 11.68 9.60
CA SER A 238 10.60 12.18 10.98
C SER A 238 11.84 11.85 11.78
N THR A 239 12.16 12.72 12.73
CA THR A 239 13.15 12.47 13.79
C THR A 239 12.42 12.47 15.12
N ILE A 240 12.35 11.32 15.77
CA ILE A 240 11.71 11.15 17.08
C ILE A 240 12.64 11.72 18.16
N ILE A 241 12.11 12.65 18.97
CA ILE A 241 12.82 13.29 20.08
C ILE A 241 12.43 12.64 21.41
N SER A 242 11.15 12.31 21.57
CA SER A 242 10.60 11.57 22.70
C SER A 242 9.33 10.82 22.28
N ASP A 243 8.72 10.05 23.17
CA ASP A 243 7.47 9.32 22.91
C ASP A 243 6.29 10.22 22.47
N THR A 244 6.41 11.54 22.68
CA THR A 244 5.36 12.52 22.39
C THR A 244 5.78 13.65 21.47
N ASN A 245 7.05 13.68 21.04
CA ASN A 245 7.62 14.79 20.29
C ASN A 245 8.42 14.26 19.11
N GLU A 246 8.14 14.77 17.91
CA GLU A 246 8.88 14.47 16.69
C GLU A 246 8.93 15.69 15.78
N VAL A 247 9.99 15.78 14.97
CA VAL A 247 10.09 16.78 13.90
C VAL A 247 10.06 16.05 12.57
N VAL A 248 9.08 16.39 11.72
CA VAL A 248 8.99 15.93 10.34
C VAL A 248 9.68 16.93 9.44
N SER A 249 10.60 16.46 8.61
CA SER A 249 11.39 17.30 7.70
C SER A 249 11.33 16.80 6.26
N ILE A 250 11.43 17.74 5.32
CA ILE A 250 11.69 17.46 3.91
C ILE A 250 13.19 17.56 3.67
N TYR A 251 13.77 16.49 3.13
CA TYR A 251 15.13 16.49 2.59
C TYR A 251 15.01 16.66 1.07
N ARG A 252 15.52 17.77 0.55
CA ARG A 252 15.61 18.07 -0.88
C ARG A 252 17.04 17.80 -1.34
N ILE A 253 17.19 16.95 -2.35
CA ILE A 253 18.50 16.51 -2.86
C ILE A 253 18.59 16.87 -4.34
N ASN A 254 19.55 17.70 -4.73
CA ASN A 254 19.75 18.07 -6.12
C ASN A 254 20.22 16.86 -6.95
N LYS A 255 19.62 16.60 -8.10
CA LYS A 255 19.94 15.42 -8.93
C LYS A 255 21.30 15.49 -9.62
N GLU A 256 21.80 16.70 -9.89
CA GLU A 256 23.09 16.91 -10.56
C GLU A 256 24.25 17.00 -9.56
N THR A 257 24.11 17.82 -8.51
CA THR A 257 25.19 18.09 -7.55
C THR A 257 25.15 17.18 -6.34
N LEU A 258 24.01 16.52 -6.06
CA LEU A 258 23.75 15.72 -4.87
C LEU A 258 23.82 16.51 -3.54
N GLU A 259 23.83 17.85 -3.62
CA GLU A 259 23.71 18.72 -2.46
C GLU A 259 22.34 18.55 -1.80
N GLN A 260 22.32 18.59 -0.45
CA GLN A 260 21.14 18.33 0.35
C GLN A 260 20.74 19.55 1.17
N GLU A 261 19.46 19.85 1.18
CA GLU A 261 18.85 20.87 2.02
C GLU A 261 17.73 20.24 2.84
N THR A 262 17.58 20.67 4.10
CA THR A 262 16.55 20.16 5.00
C THR A 262 15.62 21.30 5.42
N PHE A 263 14.32 21.05 5.35
CA PHE A 263 13.27 22.00 5.74
C PHE A 263 12.35 21.36 6.76
N GLU A 264 12.09 22.04 7.88
CA GLU A 264 11.08 21.59 8.84
C GLU A 264 9.69 21.69 8.20
N LEU A 265 8.97 20.56 8.17
CA LEU A 265 7.60 20.48 7.65
C LEU A 265 6.58 20.57 8.79
N ILE A 266 6.78 19.79 9.85
CA ILE A 266 5.87 19.73 11.00
C ILE A 266 6.72 19.53 12.26
N ASN A 267 6.38 20.26 13.32
CA ASN A 267 6.92 20.03 14.66
C ASN A 267 5.78 19.61 15.57
N TYR A 268 5.79 18.35 16.00
CA TYR A 268 4.80 17.83 16.94
C TYR A 268 5.32 17.94 18.37
N ASP A 269 4.49 18.51 19.23
CA ASP A 269 4.76 18.66 20.65
C ASP A 269 3.59 18.09 21.46
N ASN A 270 3.91 17.17 22.38
CA ASN A 270 2.96 16.56 23.30
C ASN A 270 1.76 15.87 22.59
N VAL A 271 2.04 15.11 21.53
CA VAL A 271 1.02 14.33 20.79
C VAL A 271 1.33 12.84 20.85
N ASP A 272 0.32 12.02 20.54
CA ASP A 272 0.52 10.60 20.36
C ASP A 272 1.13 10.29 18.99
N LEU A 273 2.44 9.99 18.93
CA LEU A 273 3.15 9.79 17.66
C LEU A 273 2.60 8.62 16.82
N THR A 274 1.94 7.63 17.44
CA THR A 274 1.29 6.57 16.64
C THR A 274 0.13 7.11 15.80
N ALA A 275 -0.51 8.19 16.25
CA ALA A 275 -1.59 8.83 15.52
C ALA A 275 -1.09 9.74 14.38
N THR A 276 0.18 10.14 14.36
CA THR A 276 0.76 11.01 13.31
C THR A 276 1.16 10.23 12.06
N ILE A 277 1.43 8.92 12.18
CA ILE A 277 1.82 8.04 11.07
C ILE A 277 0.77 8.11 9.95
N PRO A 278 1.10 8.32 8.67
CA PRO A 278 0.08 8.34 7.61
C PRO A 278 -0.69 7.04 7.47
N TYR A 279 -1.92 7.09 6.94
CA TYR A 279 -2.72 5.88 6.68
C TYR A 279 -1.98 4.88 5.80
N ASN A 280 -1.28 5.39 4.78
CA ASN A 280 -0.40 4.60 3.95
C ASN A 280 0.82 5.43 3.55
N TYR A 281 1.99 5.10 4.11
CA TYR A 281 3.21 5.85 3.82
C TYR A 281 3.63 5.76 2.34
N LYS A 282 3.20 4.74 1.58
CA LYS A 282 3.53 4.60 0.14
C LYS A 282 2.72 5.58 -0.72
N ASN A 283 1.60 6.08 -0.20
CA ASN A 283 0.64 6.96 -0.86
C ASN A 283 0.33 8.23 -0.04
N SER A 284 1.20 8.63 0.90
CA SER A 284 0.97 9.75 1.82
C SER A 284 1.44 11.11 1.28
N ALA A 285 2.12 11.15 0.13
CA ALA A 285 2.57 12.40 -0.47
C ALA A 285 2.50 12.38 -2.00
N THR A 286 2.46 13.58 -2.60
CA THR A 286 2.46 13.78 -4.05
C THR A 286 3.08 15.12 -4.44
N LEU A 287 3.49 15.26 -5.71
CA LEU A 287 3.82 16.54 -6.31
C LEU A 287 2.65 17.00 -7.19
N HIS A 288 2.16 18.22 -6.96
CA HIS A 288 1.10 18.81 -7.77
C HIS A 288 1.24 20.34 -7.83
N ASN A 289 1.13 20.93 -9.02
CA ASN A 289 1.19 22.39 -9.24
C ASN A 289 2.35 23.09 -8.50
N LYS A 290 3.58 22.59 -8.66
CA LYS A 290 4.81 23.12 -8.02
C LYS A 290 4.75 23.14 -6.48
N LYS A 291 3.94 22.27 -5.89
CA LYS A 291 3.93 21.98 -4.45
C LYS A 291 4.12 20.49 -4.23
N LEU A 292 4.83 20.15 -3.17
CA LEU A 292 4.75 18.85 -2.53
C LEU A 292 3.60 18.90 -1.53
N TYR A 293 2.71 17.91 -1.54
CA TYR A 293 1.66 17.72 -0.54
C TYR A 293 1.94 16.47 0.29
N TYR A 294 1.67 16.53 1.59
CA TYR A 294 1.82 15.43 2.54
C TYR A 294 0.58 15.33 3.44
N ALA A 295 0.00 14.13 3.53
CA ALA A 295 -1.11 13.81 4.42
C ALA A 295 -0.61 13.00 5.62
N ASN A 296 -0.75 13.54 6.83
CA ASN A 296 -0.40 12.83 8.06
C ASN A 296 -1.56 11.96 8.58
N GLY A 297 -1.31 11.17 9.63
CA GLY A 297 -2.31 10.31 10.27
C GLY A 297 -3.41 11.06 11.04
N LEU A 298 -3.17 12.32 11.41
CA LEU A 298 -4.15 13.21 12.03
C LEU A 298 -5.10 13.84 11.01
N GLY A 299 -4.93 13.51 9.72
CA GLY A 299 -5.71 14.02 8.60
C GLY A 299 -5.47 15.50 8.33
N GLU A 300 -4.28 15.99 8.62
CA GLU A 300 -3.82 17.29 8.18
C GLU A 300 -3.04 17.15 6.87
N ILE A 301 -3.33 18.06 5.94
CA ILE A 301 -2.62 18.14 4.67
C ILE A 301 -1.71 19.35 4.75
N HIS A 302 -0.41 19.09 4.66
CA HIS A 302 0.65 20.08 4.63
C HIS A 302 1.22 20.17 3.22
N SER A 303 1.77 21.32 2.87
CA SER A 303 2.44 21.55 1.61
C SER A 303 3.81 22.18 1.79
N PHE A 304 4.66 21.98 0.78
CA PHE A 304 5.95 22.64 0.61
C PHE A 304 6.02 23.20 -0.82
N ASP A 305 6.14 24.52 -0.93
CA ASP A 305 6.26 25.19 -2.23
C ASP A 305 7.66 24.95 -2.82
N LEU A 306 7.73 24.38 -4.02
CA LEU A 306 9.01 23.98 -4.62
C LEU A 306 9.88 25.18 -5.02
N ASN A 307 9.29 26.37 -5.21
CA ASN A 307 10.01 27.57 -5.61
C ASN A 307 10.43 28.41 -4.40
N THR A 308 9.51 28.63 -3.45
CA THR A 308 9.76 29.53 -2.30
C THR A 308 10.18 28.79 -1.04
N THR A 309 10.18 27.46 -1.07
CA THR A 309 10.44 26.56 0.07
C THR A 309 9.55 26.83 1.28
N ALA A 310 8.39 27.46 1.06
CA ALA A 310 7.47 27.80 2.11
C ALA A 310 6.64 26.58 2.49
N VAL A 311 6.51 26.35 3.79
CA VAL A 311 5.65 25.29 4.34
C VAL A 311 4.32 25.87 4.78
N SER A 312 3.23 25.14 4.55
CA SER A 312 1.89 25.56 4.97
C SER A 312 0.99 24.37 5.27
N LYS A 313 0.15 24.50 6.30
CA LYS A 313 -1.00 23.61 6.50
C LYS A 313 -2.14 24.08 5.59
N GLU A 314 -2.49 23.28 4.59
CA GLU A 314 -3.46 23.64 3.55
C GLU A 314 -4.90 23.42 4.05
N PHE A 315 -5.20 22.22 4.55
CA PHE A 315 -6.52 21.89 5.09
C PHE A 315 -6.47 20.68 6.04
N SER A 316 -7.61 20.35 6.64
CA SER A 316 -7.79 19.17 7.47
C SER A 316 -9.01 18.37 7.03
N LEU A 317 -8.86 17.05 7.03
CA LEU A 317 -9.94 16.10 6.84
C LEU A 317 -10.93 16.20 8.00
N LYS A 318 -12.21 15.99 7.70
CA LYS A 318 -13.25 16.01 8.72
C LYS A 318 -13.34 14.65 9.43
N ASN A 319 -13.77 14.67 10.70
CA ASN A 319 -14.09 13.48 11.50
C ASN A 319 -12.96 12.44 11.59
N VAL A 320 -11.72 12.90 11.63
CA VAL A 320 -10.56 12.02 11.79
C VAL A 320 -10.51 11.52 13.21
N SER A 321 -10.35 10.20 13.38
CA SER A 321 -10.11 9.61 14.69
C SER A 321 -8.74 10.06 15.20
N SER A 322 -8.70 10.62 16.41
CA SER A 322 -7.45 10.85 17.14
C SER A 322 -6.94 9.59 17.86
N SER A 323 -7.61 8.45 17.67
CA SER A 323 -7.21 7.17 18.26
C SER A 323 -6.20 6.44 17.37
N LYS A 324 -5.38 5.57 17.99
CA LYS A 324 -4.44 4.68 17.29
C LYS A 324 -5.12 3.61 16.44
N VAL A 325 -6.42 3.39 16.62
CA VAL A 325 -7.13 2.29 15.97
C VAL A 325 -7.52 2.71 14.56
N ARG A 326 -7.01 1.96 13.58
CA ARG A 326 -7.38 2.08 12.18
C ARG A 326 -8.22 0.89 11.76
N HIS A 327 -9.18 1.16 10.90
CA HIS A 327 -10.16 0.24 10.37
C HIS A 327 -10.00 0.07 8.87
N ASN A 328 -8.76 -0.02 8.38
CA ASN A 328 -8.41 -0.12 6.94
C ASN A 328 -8.60 1.18 6.16
N GLU A 329 -8.46 2.35 6.82
CA GLU A 329 -8.39 3.61 6.09
C GLU A 329 -7.14 3.69 5.21
N GLU A 330 -7.28 4.34 4.06
CA GLU A 330 -6.23 4.52 3.06
C GLU A 330 -6.25 5.94 2.52
N THR A 331 -5.11 6.39 2.00
CA THR A 331 -5.01 7.63 1.23
C THR A 331 -4.43 7.36 -0.15
N TYR A 332 -4.88 8.09 -1.16
CA TYR A 332 -4.27 8.07 -2.48
C TYR A 332 -4.39 9.44 -3.15
N PHE A 333 -3.30 9.93 -3.74
CA PHE A 333 -3.30 11.18 -4.48
C PHE A 333 -3.37 10.90 -5.98
N LYS A 334 -4.28 11.57 -6.68
CA LYS A 334 -4.39 11.50 -8.14
C LYS A 334 -5.07 12.74 -8.71
N ASP A 335 -4.54 13.24 -9.83
CA ASP A 335 -5.13 14.32 -10.64
C ASP A 335 -5.57 15.54 -9.83
N GLY A 336 -4.72 16.00 -8.91
CA GLY A 336 -4.99 17.18 -8.07
C GLY A 336 -6.01 16.95 -6.95
N ASN A 337 -6.34 15.69 -6.65
CA ASN A 337 -7.23 15.30 -5.57
C ASN A 337 -6.54 14.34 -4.58
N LEU A 338 -6.96 14.42 -3.33
CA LEU A 338 -6.71 13.43 -2.30
C LEU A 338 -7.98 12.58 -2.12
N TYR A 339 -7.83 11.27 -2.28
CA TYR A 339 -8.87 10.29 -2.02
C TYR A 339 -8.60 9.61 -0.68
N VAL A 340 -9.64 9.43 0.11
CA VAL A 340 -9.53 8.83 1.45
C VAL A 340 -10.58 7.74 1.61
N LEU A 341 -10.13 6.50 1.76
CA LEU A 341 -11.01 5.41 2.18
C LEU A 341 -11.27 5.57 3.68
N ARG A 342 -12.54 5.66 4.04
CA ARG A 342 -12.99 5.91 5.41
C ARG A 342 -13.82 4.76 5.94
N TYR A 343 -13.79 4.62 7.26
CA TYR A 343 -14.67 3.74 8.01
C TYR A 343 -15.63 4.54 8.90
N SER A 344 -16.88 4.09 9.01
CA SER A 344 -17.83 4.57 10.01
C SER A 344 -18.71 3.42 10.51
N PRO A 345 -18.69 3.10 11.82
CA PRO A 345 -19.53 2.03 12.37
C PRO A 345 -21.02 2.40 12.37
N ASN A 346 -21.35 3.70 12.21
CA ASN A 346 -22.70 4.23 12.25
C ASN A 346 -23.39 4.22 10.87
N LYS A 347 -22.65 3.99 9.79
CA LYS A 347 -23.21 3.87 8.45
C LYS A 347 -23.66 2.44 8.18
N LYS A 348 -24.68 2.29 7.33
CA LYS A 348 -25.13 0.97 6.84
C LYS A 348 -24.01 0.30 6.06
N GLU A 349 -23.47 1.01 5.07
CA GLU A 349 -22.21 0.67 4.41
C GLU A 349 -21.09 1.27 5.24
N GLN A 350 -20.33 0.42 5.93
CA GLN A 350 -19.36 0.92 6.91
C GLN A 350 -18.14 1.58 6.26
N TYR A 351 -17.94 1.37 4.95
CA TYR A 351 -16.83 1.92 4.19
C TYR A 351 -17.33 2.87 3.11
N TYR A 352 -16.61 3.98 2.93
CA TYR A 352 -16.94 5.01 1.96
C TYR A 352 -15.67 5.72 1.49
N LEU A 353 -15.67 6.25 0.27
CA LEU A 353 -14.56 6.98 -0.32
C LEU A 353 -14.89 8.47 -0.34
N GLU A 354 -14.03 9.28 0.24
CA GLU A 354 -14.10 10.74 0.15
C GLU A 354 -13.07 11.25 -0.87
N SER A 355 -13.43 12.32 -1.59
CA SER A 355 -12.54 13.01 -2.52
C SER A 355 -12.38 14.47 -2.09
N TYR A 356 -11.14 14.97 -2.04
CA TYR A 356 -10.81 16.33 -1.66
C TYR A 356 -9.97 17.00 -2.75
N SER A 357 -10.34 18.22 -3.15
CA SER A 357 -9.52 19.02 -4.05
C SER A 357 -8.32 19.59 -3.31
N LEU A 358 -7.09 19.34 -3.81
CA LEU A 358 -5.87 19.89 -3.20
C LEU A 358 -5.82 21.41 -3.31
N GLU A 359 -6.23 21.96 -4.46
CA GLU A 359 -6.22 23.40 -4.71
C GLU A 359 -7.20 24.16 -3.80
N LYS A 360 -8.40 23.60 -3.59
CA LYS A 360 -9.47 24.28 -2.83
C LYS A 360 -9.49 23.90 -1.35
N GLY A 361 -8.88 22.77 -0.99
CA GLY A 361 -8.91 22.24 0.38
C GLY A 361 -10.30 21.85 0.87
N ILE A 362 -11.20 21.45 -0.04
CA ILE A 362 -12.59 21.08 0.29
C ILE A 362 -12.93 19.67 -0.18
N LEU A 363 -13.82 19.02 0.56
CA LEU A 363 -14.49 17.79 0.14
C LEU A 363 -15.32 18.07 -1.11
N THR A 364 -15.07 17.33 -2.18
CA THR A 364 -15.76 17.44 -3.47
C THR A 364 -16.78 16.33 -3.67
N ASP A 365 -16.54 15.13 -3.13
CA ASP A 365 -17.45 13.99 -3.26
C ASP A 365 -17.32 13.01 -2.09
N SER A 366 -18.36 12.23 -1.84
CA SER A 366 -18.37 11.13 -0.87
C SER A 366 -19.33 10.03 -1.31
N ILE A 367 -18.78 8.83 -1.53
CA ILE A 367 -19.54 7.67 -2.01
C ILE A 367 -19.45 6.51 -1.03
N ASP A 368 -20.58 5.89 -0.70
CA ASP A 368 -20.61 4.65 0.08
C ASP A 368 -20.20 3.47 -0.80
N ILE A 369 -19.38 2.54 -0.29
CA ILE A 369 -18.92 1.37 -1.04
C ILE A 369 -19.74 0.15 -0.59
N HIS A 370 -20.59 -0.36 -1.48
CA HIS A 370 -21.52 -1.45 -1.17
C HIS A 370 -20.80 -2.81 -1.19
N GLY A 371 -20.81 -3.51 -0.06
CA GLY A 371 -20.31 -4.89 0.05
C GLY A 371 -18.84 -5.05 0.49
N LEU A 372 -18.07 -3.97 0.61
CA LEU A 372 -16.68 -4.04 1.07
C LEU A 372 -16.56 -4.56 2.51
N ASP A 373 -17.51 -4.19 3.38
CA ASP A 373 -17.52 -4.66 4.77
C ASP A 373 -17.73 -6.17 4.88
N THR A 374 -18.46 -6.76 3.92
CA THR A 374 -18.67 -8.22 3.84
C THR A 374 -17.35 -8.93 3.52
N ILE A 375 -16.58 -8.42 2.55
CA ILE A 375 -15.27 -8.99 2.20
C ILE A 375 -14.31 -8.93 3.40
N ILE A 376 -14.28 -7.80 4.12
CA ILE A 376 -13.38 -7.60 5.27
C ILE A 376 -13.77 -8.45 6.48
N LYS A 377 -15.08 -8.66 6.73
CA LYS A 377 -15.56 -9.41 7.91
C LYS A 377 -15.61 -10.92 7.71
N ASP A 378 -15.85 -11.39 6.49
CA ASP A 378 -16.10 -12.80 6.20
C ASP A 378 -14.86 -13.53 5.62
N SER A 379 -13.66 -13.02 5.87
CA SER A 379 -12.39 -13.65 5.46
C SER A 379 -12.05 -14.90 6.30
N GLN A 380 -12.81 -15.99 6.17
CA GLN A 380 -12.48 -17.37 6.58
C GLN A 380 -11.62 -17.53 7.87
N ASN A 381 -12.02 -16.89 8.98
CA ASN A 381 -11.34 -16.91 10.29
C ASN A 381 -9.98 -16.17 10.38
N LYS A 382 -9.53 -15.50 9.32
CA LYS A 382 -8.36 -14.61 9.33
C LYS A 382 -8.83 -13.17 9.18
N LYS A 383 -8.02 -12.22 9.64
CA LYS A 383 -8.29 -10.80 9.42
C LYS A 383 -7.48 -10.31 8.22
N VAL A 384 -8.16 -9.65 7.29
CA VAL A 384 -7.51 -8.91 6.21
C VAL A 384 -7.46 -7.43 6.54
N TYR A 385 -6.37 -6.80 6.11
CA TYR A 385 -6.13 -5.38 6.25
C TYR A 385 -5.91 -4.75 4.88
N SER A 386 -6.27 -3.49 4.75
CA SER A 386 -5.92 -2.72 3.55
C SER A 386 -4.43 -2.38 3.56
N TYR A 387 -3.81 -2.49 2.39
CA TYR A 387 -2.42 -2.12 2.19
C TYR A 387 -2.20 -1.19 0.99
N ASP A 388 -3.19 -1.04 0.11
CA ASP A 388 -3.10 -0.11 -1.02
C ASP A 388 -4.48 0.29 -1.55
N LEU A 389 -4.56 1.52 -2.07
CA LEU A 389 -5.71 2.09 -2.75
C LEU A 389 -5.21 2.73 -4.04
N LYS A 390 -5.84 2.41 -5.17
CA LYS A 390 -5.62 3.10 -6.45
C LYS A 390 -6.94 3.58 -7.02
N ILE A 391 -6.93 4.80 -7.55
CA ILE A 391 -8.09 5.39 -8.24
C ILE A 391 -7.87 5.30 -9.75
N LEU A 392 -8.83 4.75 -10.48
CA LEU A 392 -8.78 4.59 -11.94
C LEU A 392 -9.51 5.72 -12.66
N LYS A 393 -10.55 6.30 -12.06
CA LYS A 393 -11.38 7.35 -12.67
C LYS A 393 -11.69 8.50 -11.73
#